data_AF-A0A6D2K4X6-F1
#
_entry.id   AF-A0A6D2K4X6-F1
#
_cell.length_a   1.000
_cell.length_b   1.000
_cell.length_c   1.000
_cell.angle_alpha   90.00
_cell.angle_beta   90.00
_cell.angle_gamma   90.00
#
_symmetry.space_group_name_H-M   'P 1'
#
loop_
_entity.id
_entity.type
_entity.pdbx_description
1 polymer ?
#
loop_
_entity_poly.entity_id
_entity_poly.type
_entity_poly.pdbx_seq_one_letter_code
_entity_poly.pdbx_strand_id
1 'polypeptide(L)'
;MSYASSRDNNPMAGNVPYYGKLVDIIQLKYYDKFRVVLFKCTWADTRDSRGYRRDGLGNNLVNFSRIIHSGESEEDEPFILASQARMVYYVEDPSEYGWNVGVHVQPRDLYDMGDCGLSPEEELVDEM
;
A
#
# COMPACT_ATOMS: atom_id res chain seq x y z
N MET A 1 -5.73 13.48 -5.08
CA MET A 1 -4.44 13.66 -5.78
C MET A 1 -3.42 12.83 -5.02
N SER A 2 -2.65 12.01 -5.72
CA SER A 2 -1.60 11.16 -5.18
C SER A 2 -0.26 11.68 -5.65
N TYR A 3 0.72 11.70 -4.74
CA TYR A 3 2.07 12.22 -4.97
C TYR A 3 3.06 11.11 -4.65
N ALA A 4 4.03 10.86 -5.52
CA ALA A 4 5.11 9.92 -5.22
C ALA A 4 6.13 10.50 -4.23
N SER A 5 6.22 11.83 -4.18
CA SER A 5 6.94 12.60 -3.16
C SER A 5 6.42 14.04 -3.11
N SER A 6 6.78 14.80 -2.09
CA SER A 6 6.50 16.24 -1.91
C SER A 6 7.00 17.12 -3.06
N ARG A 7 7.93 16.64 -3.90
CA ARG A 7 8.46 17.33 -5.08
C ARG A 7 7.97 16.74 -6.40
N ASP A 8 6.99 15.83 -6.37
CA ASP A 8 6.40 15.25 -7.56
C ASP A 8 5.63 16.30 -8.38
N ASN A 9 6.20 16.67 -9.52
CA ASN A 9 5.61 17.65 -10.45
C ASN A 9 4.53 17.04 -11.37
N ASN A 10 4.31 15.72 -11.30
CA ASN A 10 3.30 15.05 -12.11
C ASN A 10 2.38 14.19 -11.21
N PRO A 11 1.58 14.85 -10.35
CA PRO A 11 0.68 14.15 -9.46
C PRO A 11 -0.38 13.39 -10.25
N MET A 12 -0.68 12.17 -9.79
CA MET A 12 -1.73 11.35 -10.37
C MET A 12 -3.06 11.59 -9.64
N ALA A 13 -4.11 11.90 -10.39
CA ALA A 13 -5.46 12.01 -9.84
C ALA A 13 -6.10 10.62 -9.72
N GLY A 14 -6.34 10.16 -8.49
CA GLY A 14 -7.05 8.89 -8.22
C GLY A 14 -6.50 8.14 -7.02
N ASN A 15 -7.06 6.96 -6.76
CA ASN A 15 -6.53 6.01 -5.78
C ASN A 15 -5.41 5.20 -6.43
N VAL A 16 -4.17 5.71 -6.35
CA VAL A 16 -3.00 5.05 -6.92
C VAL A 16 -2.42 4.09 -5.88
N PRO A 17 -2.38 2.78 -6.16
CA PRO A 17 -1.80 1.83 -5.21
C PRO A 17 -0.28 1.95 -5.21
N TYR A 18 0.31 2.09 -4.01
CA TYR A 18 1.75 2.03 -3.80
C TYR A 18 2.15 0.65 -3.30
N TYR A 19 3.16 0.06 -3.94
CA TYR A 19 3.71 -1.23 -3.54
C TYR A 19 5.16 -1.05 -3.16
N GLY A 20 5.47 -1.46 -1.93
CA GLY A 20 6.81 -1.36 -1.37
C GLY A 20 7.28 -2.70 -0.83
N LYS A 21 8.61 -2.91 -0.86
CA LYS A 21 9.28 -3.94 -0.08
C LYS A 21 9.72 -3.33 1.24
N LEU A 22 9.32 -3.94 2.35
CA LEU A 22 9.76 -3.52 3.67
C LEU A 22 11.28 -3.75 3.79
N VAL A 23 12.00 -2.68 4.11
CA VAL A 23 13.46 -2.66 4.31
C VAL A 23 13.80 -2.63 5.79
N ASP A 24 13.12 -1.76 6.53
CA ASP A 24 13.40 -1.54 7.96
C ASP A 24 12.16 -1.07 8.72
N ILE A 25 12.15 -1.26 10.04
CA ILE A 25 11.10 -0.81 10.95
C ILE A 25 11.72 0.09 12.02
N ILE A 26 11.34 1.36 12.00
CA ILE A 26 11.83 2.36 12.94
C ILE A 26 10.74 2.67 13.95
N GLN A 27 11.04 2.50 15.23
CA GLN A 27 10.16 2.92 16.31
C GLN A 27 10.70 4.19 16.97
N LEU A 28 9.95 5.28 16.85
CA LEU A 28 10.22 6.54 17.54
C LEU A 28 9.49 6.53 18.88
N LYS A 29 10.22 6.78 19.96
CA LYS A 29 9.67 6.91 21.32
C LYS A 29 9.82 8.36 21.79
N TYR A 30 8.70 9.00 22.08
CA TYR A 30 8.66 10.38 22.57
C TYR A 30 8.18 10.42 24.02
N TYR A 31 9.06 10.91 24.90
CA TYR A 31 8.85 11.01 26.36
C TYR A 31 8.28 9.73 27.01
N ASP A 32 8.66 8.54 26.50
CA ASP A 32 8.17 7.21 26.92
C ASP A 32 6.65 6.95 26.86
N LYS A 33 5.85 7.95 26.46
CA LYS A 33 4.39 7.85 26.38
C LYS A 33 3.87 7.66 24.97
N PHE A 34 4.55 8.26 23.98
CA PHE A 34 4.12 8.19 22.59
C PHE A 34 5.08 7.33 21.79
N ARG A 35 4.51 6.41 21.01
CA ARG A 35 5.26 5.52 20.13
C ARG A 35 4.70 5.66 18.72
N VAL A 36 5.56 5.99 17.78
CA VAL A 36 5.23 6.01 16.35
C VAL A 36 6.11 4.98 15.65
N VAL A 37 5.50 4.15 14.81
CA VAL A 37 6.22 3.14 14.03
C VAL A 37 6.18 3.55 12.56
N LEU A 38 7.36 3.65 11.97
CA LEU A 38 7.58 3.94 10.56
C LEU A 38 8.15 2.70 9.90
N PHE A 39 7.67 2.41 8.69
CA PHE A 39 8.26 1.41 7.81
C PHE A 39 9.08 2.12 6.76
N LYS A 40 10.35 1.75 6.65
CA LYS A 40 11.19 2.09 5.50
C LYS A 40 10.88 1.08 4.41
N CYS A 41 10.46 1.57 3.25
CA CYS A 41 10.09 0.77 2.11
C CYS A 41 10.92 1.16 0.88
N THR A 42 11.28 0.17 0.06
CA THR A 42 11.69 0.41 -1.32
C THR A 42 10.45 0.34 -2.20
N TRP A 43 10.08 1.47 -2.80
CA TRP A 43 8.85 1.60 -3.59
C TRP A 43 9.07 1.22 -5.05
N ALA A 44 8.22 0.35 -5.58
CA ALA A 44 8.17 0.07 -7.01
C ALA A 44 7.59 1.26 -7.78
N ASP A 45 8.08 1.49 -9.01
CA ASP A 45 7.57 2.56 -9.86
C ASP A 45 6.21 2.22 -10.48
N THR A 46 5.13 2.64 -9.82
CA THR A 46 3.76 2.34 -10.24
C THR A 46 3.17 3.38 -11.21
N ARG A 47 3.98 4.34 -11.68
CA ARG A 47 3.51 5.48 -12.51
C ARG A 47 3.17 5.09 -13.95
N ASP A 48 3.80 4.03 -14.46
CA ASP A 48 3.59 3.54 -15.82
C ASP A 48 3.33 2.03 -15.85
N SER A 49 2.95 1.54 -17.04
CA SER A 49 2.67 0.13 -17.28
C SER A 49 3.90 -0.79 -17.21
N ARG A 50 5.11 -0.23 -17.06
CA ARG A 50 6.37 -0.98 -16.99
C ARG A 50 6.70 -1.38 -15.56
N GLY A 51 6.19 -0.66 -14.56
CA GLY A 51 6.37 -1.01 -13.16
C GLY A 51 5.09 -1.46 -12.44
N TYR A 52 3.91 -1.16 -13.00
CA TYR A 52 2.62 -1.66 -12.50
C TYR A 52 1.63 -1.99 -13.61
N ARG A 53 0.95 -3.14 -13.51
CA ARG A 53 -0.17 -3.49 -14.38
C ARG A 53 -1.13 -4.46 -13.70
N ARG A 54 -2.30 -4.66 -14.28
CA ARG A 54 -3.22 -5.74 -13.89
C ARG A 54 -3.22 -6.84 -14.96
N ASP A 55 -3.23 -8.10 -14.55
CA ASP A 55 -3.41 -9.21 -15.48
C ASP A 55 -4.89 -9.35 -15.91
N GLY A 56 -5.15 -10.28 -16.84
CA GLY A 56 -6.50 -10.61 -17.28
C GLY A 56 -7.38 -11.26 -16.21
N LEU A 57 -6.81 -11.68 -15.08
CA LEU A 57 -7.52 -12.25 -13.93
C LEU A 57 -7.83 -11.19 -12.86
N GLY A 58 -7.36 -9.96 -13.05
CA GLY A 58 -7.57 -8.84 -12.14
C GLY A 58 -6.55 -8.71 -11.01
N ASN A 59 -5.49 -9.53 -10.98
CA ASN A 59 -4.42 -9.43 -10.00
C ASN A 59 -3.50 -8.24 -10.31
N ASN A 60 -2.88 -7.71 -9.26
CA ASN A 60 -1.95 -6.60 -9.37
C ASN A 60 -0.52 -7.14 -9.55
N LEU A 61 0.13 -6.79 -10.66
CA LEU A 61 1.52 -7.14 -10.92
C LEU A 61 2.42 -5.92 -10.75
N VAL A 62 3.52 -6.15 -10.05
CA VAL A 62 4.48 -5.12 -9.65
C VAL A 62 5.87 -5.56 -10.06
N ASN A 63 6.63 -4.65 -10.69
CA ASN A 63 8.00 -4.91 -11.08
C ASN A 63 8.97 -4.10 -10.20
N PHE A 64 9.72 -4.80 -9.35
CA PHE A 64 10.70 -4.19 -8.44
C PHE A 64 12.07 -3.92 -9.08
N SER A 65 12.26 -4.26 -10.35
CA SER A 65 13.46 -3.88 -11.10
C SER A 65 13.49 -2.37 -11.39
N ARG A 66 12.33 -1.71 -11.25
CA ARG A 66 12.17 -0.27 -11.34
C ARG A 66 11.62 0.25 -10.02
N ILE A 67 12.43 1.05 -9.34
CA ILE A 67 12.07 1.67 -8.08
C ILE A 67 11.86 3.18 -8.31
N ILE A 68 10.87 3.79 -7.65
CA ILE A 68 10.58 5.23 -7.79
C ILE A 68 11.81 6.04 -7.38
N HIS A 69 12.47 5.58 -6.32
CA HIS A 69 13.55 6.24 -5.62
C HIS A 69 14.51 5.18 -5.07
N SER A 70 15.82 5.46 -5.00
CA SER A 70 16.79 4.55 -4.38
C SER A 70 16.67 4.51 -2.86
N GLY A 71 16.05 5.53 -2.25
CA GLY A 71 15.91 5.65 -0.80
C GLY A 71 17.19 6.10 -0.11
N GLU A 72 18.11 6.69 -0.88
CA GLU A 72 19.42 7.18 -0.44
C GLU A 72 19.51 8.70 -0.43
N SER A 73 18.67 9.40 -1.20
CA SER A 73 18.59 10.85 -1.20
C SER A 73 17.63 11.33 -0.12
N GLU A 74 17.90 12.51 0.47
CA GLU A 74 16.97 13.16 1.41
C GLU A 74 15.63 13.53 0.76
N GLU A 75 15.59 13.59 -0.57
CA GLU A 75 14.37 13.87 -1.34
C GLU A 75 13.51 12.63 -1.61
N ASP A 76 14.06 11.45 -1.32
CA ASP A 76 13.31 10.21 -1.41
C ASP A 76 12.35 10.16 -0.20
N GLU A 77 11.09 9.75 -0.42
CA GLU A 77 10.12 9.53 0.66
C GLU A 77 9.95 8.02 0.94
N PRO A 78 10.96 7.34 1.55
CA PRO A 78 10.92 5.89 1.74
C PRO A 78 10.07 5.48 2.95
N PHE A 79 9.59 6.42 3.75
CA PHE A 79 8.91 6.12 5.02
C PHE A 79 7.40 6.21 4.90
N ILE A 80 6.71 5.21 5.46
CA ILE A 80 5.26 5.21 5.65
C ILE A 80 4.92 4.91 7.11
N LEU A 81 3.83 5.49 7.63
CA LEU A 81 3.32 5.11 8.94
C LEU A 81 2.82 3.66 8.90
N ALA A 82 3.17 2.87 9.91
CA ALA A 82 2.70 1.49 10.00
C ALA A 82 1.16 1.37 9.96
N SER A 83 0.45 2.36 10.50
CA SER A 83 -1.02 2.44 10.49
C SER A 83 -1.63 2.67 9.11
N GLN A 84 -0.86 3.18 8.15
CA GLN A 84 -1.29 3.43 6.77
C GLN A 84 -0.94 2.27 5.83
N ALA A 85 -0.13 1.31 6.29
CA ALA A 85 0.32 0.20 5.48
C ALA A 85 -0.64 -0.98 5.55
N ARG A 86 -0.84 -1.66 4.41
CA ARG A 86 -1.53 -2.96 4.33
C ARG A 86 -0.51 -4.04 3.99
N MET A 87 -0.61 -5.19 4.65
CA MET A 87 0.30 -6.31 4.40
C MET A 87 -0.02 -6.97 3.05
N VAL A 88 1.01 -7.11 2.22
CA VAL A 88 0.97 -7.73 0.89
C VAL A 88 2.16 -8.67 0.78
N TYR A 89 1.97 -9.86 0.21
CA TYR A 89 3.07 -10.72 -0.21
C TYR A 89 3.25 -10.66 -1.72
N TYR A 90 4.50 -10.85 -2.16
CA TYR A 90 4.87 -10.82 -3.57
C TYR A 90 5.23 -12.23 -4.02
N VAL A 91 4.53 -12.74 -5.02
CA VAL A 91 4.83 -14.02 -5.65
C VAL A 91 5.39 -13.75 -7.03
N GLU A 92 6.60 -14.23 -7.31
CA GLU A 92 7.20 -14.09 -8.63
C GLU A 92 6.39 -14.87 -9.67
N ASP A 93 6.13 -14.25 -10.82
CA ASP A 93 5.45 -14.90 -11.94
C ASP A 93 6.43 -15.83 -12.66
N PRO A 94 6.15 -17.14 -12.75
CA PRO A 94 7.03 -18.09 -13.46
C PRO A 94 7.10 -17.82 -14.97
N SER A 95 6.12 -17.11 -15.54
CA SER A 95 6.01 -16.80 -16.96
C SER A 95 6.78 -15.54 -17.34
N GLU A 96 6.91 -14.59 -16.42
CA GLU A 96 7.57 -13.29 -16.63
C GLU A 96 8.51 -12.94 -15.48
N TYR A 97 9.79 -13.25 -15.66
CA TYR A 97 10.82 -12.99 -14.65
C TYR A 97 10.88 -11.51 -14.24
N GLY A 98 10.97 -11.25 -12.93
CA GLY A 98 10.99 -9.90 -12.37
C GLY A 98 9.62 -9.26 -12.13
N TRP A 99 8.53 -9.86 -12.61
CA TRP A 99 7.17 -9.47 -12.26
C TRP A 99 6.68 -10.24 -11.05
N ASN A 100 6.02 -9.54 -10.13
CA ASN A 100 5.53 -10.12 -8.90
C ASN A 100 4.05 -9.83 -8.75
N VAL A 101 3.26 -10.86 -8.48
CA VAL A 101 1.85 -10.73 -8.12
C VAL A 101 1.77 -10.28 -6.66
N GLY A 102 1.17 -9.11 -6.43
CA GLY A 102 0.90 -8.58 -5.11
C GLY A 102 -0.40 -9.16 -4.56
N VAL A 103 -0.30 -10.01 -3.55
CA VAL A 103 -1.45 -10.64 -2.93
C VAL A 103 -1.68 -10.08 -1.52
N HIS A 104 -2.89 -9.56 -1.31
CA HIS A 104 -3.29 -9.00 -0.04
C HIS A 104 -3.52 -10.11 0.99
N VAL A 105 -2.90 -9.97 2.16
CA VAL A 105 -3.13 -10.90 3.28
C VAL A 105 -4.26 -10.36 4.13
N GLN A 106 -5.27 -11.20 4.35
CA GLN A 106 -6.24 -10.96 5.41
C GLN A 106 -5.68 -11.54 6.71
N PRO A 107 -5.49 -10.73 7.77
CA PRO A 107 -5.07 -11.24 9.07
C PRO A 107 -6.07 -12.29 9.56
N ARG A 108 -5.57 -13.42 10.10
CA ARG A 108 -6.40 -14.55 10.52
C ARG A 108 -7.47 -14.17 11.56
N ASP A 109 -7.22 -13.10 12.32
CA ASP A 109 -8.10 -12.64 13.40
C ASP A 109 -9.11 -11.59 12.94
N LEU A 110 -9.08 -11.19 11.65
CA LEU A 110 -10.03 -10.25 11.04
C LEU A 110 -10.85 -10.99 9.98
N TYR A 111 -11.84 -11.74 10.44
CA TYR A 111 -12.88 -12.29 9.57
C TYR A 111 -13.82 -11.16 9.15
N ASP A 112 -13.89 -10.92 7.84
CA ASP A 112 -14.98 -10.14 7.26
C ASP A 112 -16.23 -11.03 7.37
N MET A 113 -17.06 -10.76 8.38
CA MET A 113 -18.31 -11.49 8.63
C MET A 113 -19.41 -11.12 7.61
N GLY A 114 -19.07 -10.34 6.57
CA GLY A 114 -20.04 -9.73 5.69
C GLY A 114 -20.82 -8.66 6.45
N ASP A 115 -21.05 -7.54 5.79
CA ASP A 115 -22.09 -6.63 6.24
C ASP A 115 -23.42 -7.39 6.12
N CYS A 116 -23.98 -7.87 7.24
CA CYS A 116 -25.36 -8.33 7.26
C CYS A 116 -26.20 -7.09 6.98
N GLY A 117 -26.47 -6.85 5.69
CA GLY A 117 -26.97 -5.59 5.14
C GLY A 117 -28.14 -4.99 5.90
N LEU A 118 -27.82 -4.19 6.92
CA LEU A 118 -28.70 -3.20 7.49
C LEU A 118 -28.33 -1.90 6.80
N SER A 119 -29.13 -1.54 5.79
CA SER A 119 -29.08 -0.20 5.26
C SER A 119 -29.36 0.80 6.40
N PRO A 120 -28.72 1.98 6.42
CA PRO A 120 -28.95 3.01 7.44
C PRO A 120 -30.38 3.58 7.51
N GLU A 121 -31.32 3.04 6.74
CA GLU A 121 -32.68 3.58 6.56
C GLU A 121 -33.73 2.91 7.47
N GLU A 122 -33.40 1.83 8.19
CA GLU A 122 -34.35 1.15 9.10
C GLU A 122 -34.21 1.55 10.59
N GLU A 123 -33.21 2.34 10.99
CA GLU A 123 -33.07 2.83 12.38
C GLU A 123 -33.99 4.02 12.74
N LEU A 124 -34.78 4.55 11.79
CA LEU A 124 -35.59 5.78 11.99
C LEU A 124 -37.11 5.56 12.09
N VAL A 125 -37.58 4.32 12.25
CA VAL A 125 -39.04 4.03 12.36
C VAL A 125 -39.51 3.47 13.70
N ASP A 126 -38.65 3.37 14.71
CA ASP A 126 -39.03 2.88 16.05
C ASP A 126 -39.08 3.96 17.15
N GLU A 127 -39.01 5.25 16.78
CA GLU A 127 -39.37 6.39 17.65
C GLU A 127 -40.56 7.19 17.09
N MET A 128 -41.74 6.55 17.01
CA MET A 128 -43.04 7.25 16.96
C MET A 128 -44.04 6.65 17.93
#